data_AF-A0AAQ1HTP8-F1
#
_entry.id   AF-A0AAQ1HTP8-F1
#
_cell.length_a   1.000
_cell.length_b   1.000
_cell.length_c   1.000
_cell.angle_alpha   90.00
_cell.angle_beta   90.00
_cell.angle_gamma   90.00
#
_symmetry.space_group_name_H-M   'P 1'
#
loop_
_entity.id
_entity.type
_entity.pdbx_description
1 polymer ?
#
loop_
_entity_poly.entity_id
_entity_poly.type
_entity_poly.pdbx_seq_one_letter_code
_entity_poly.pdbx_strand_id
1 'polypeptide(L)'
;MKINPLSLFALCCFVPLILAFAALKLEWLPSGSSNHGELLKTEVKLADWQQGDPKQWTIALNYPDDCQSRCEKQLASLENLYVALGKNQQKVDVAVLSRQQKTAANWRHLEENADLQAGDLYLVDHMGLVVLHYPYKNEPEENRLIQKGLLKDLKKLLNYARSS
;
A
#
# COMPACT_ATOMS: atom_id res chain seq x y z
N MET A 1 -34.93 -13.97 -42.76
CA MET A 1 -34.22 -15.06 -42.05
C MET A 1 -34.86 -15.20 -40.67
N LYS A 2 -35.48 -16.35 -40.34
CA LYS A 2 -36.01 -16.60 -39.00
C LYS A 2 -34.84 -16.95 -38.08
N ILE A 3 -34.57 -16.13 -37.07
CA ILE A 3 -33.52 -16.41 -36.08
C ILE A 3 -34.11 -17.39 -35.06
N ASN A 4 -33.47 -18.55 -34.91
CA ASN A 4 -33.90 -19.54 -33.91
C ASN A 4 -33.63 -19.00 -32.50
N PRO A 5 -34.58 -19.10 -31.56
CA PRO A 5 -34.42 -18.57 -30.21
C PRO A 5 -33.20 -19.17 -29.48
N LEU A 6 -32.88 -20.43 -29.77
CA LEU A 6 -31.67 -21.11 -29.27
C LEU A 6 -30.37 -20.44 -29.77
N SER A 7 -30.36 -19.98 -31.02
CA SER A 7 -29.21 -19.28 -31.60
C SER A 7 -29.06 -17.88 -31.01
N LEU A 8 -30.17 -17.20 -30.73
CA LEU A 8 -30.15 -15.89 -30.07
C LEU A 8 -29.60 -16.00 -28.64
N PHE A 9 -30.02 -17.04 -27.90
CA PHE A 9 -29.53 -17.34 -26.56
C PHE A 9 -28.03 -17.64 -26.57
N ALA A 10 -27.57 -18.52 -27.47
CA ALA A 10 -26.16 -18.84 -27.60
C ALA A 10 -25.32 -17.59 -27.93
N LEU A 11 -25.78 -16.75 -28.86
CA LEU A 11 -25.10 -15.50 -29.21
C LEU A 11 -25.00 -14.56 -27.99
N CYS A 12 -26.08 -14.40 -27.24
CA CYS A 12 -26.12 -13.52 -26.07
C CYS A 12 -25.21 -14.00 -24.93
N CYS A 13 -25.01 -15.32 -24.77
CA CYS A 13 -24.09 -15.86 -23.77
C CYS A 13 -22.63 -15.84 -24.21
N PHE A 14 -22.34 -16.30 -25.43
CA PHE A 14 -20.96 -16.53 -25.87
C PHE A 14 -20.28 -15.26 -26.40
N VAL A 15 -21.01 -14.33 -27.02
CA VAL A 15 -20.39 -13.09 -27.54
C VAL A 15 -19.77 -12.25 -26.43
N PRO A 16 -20.43 -11.97 -25.28
CA PRO A 16 -19.80 -11.23 -24.19
C PRO A 16 -18.57 -11.94 -23.61
N LEU A 17 -18.61 -13.27 -23.49
CA LEU A 17 -17.48 -14.08 -22.99
C LEU A 17 -16.26 -14.00 -23.91
N ILE A 18 -16.48 -14.15 -25.22
CA ILE A 18 -15.41 -14.08 -26.22
C ILE A 18 -14.82 -12.66 -26.27
N LEU A 19 -15.66 -11.63 -26.23
CA LEU A 19 -15.21 -10.23 -26.19
C LEU A 19 -14.40 -9.93 -24.93
N ALA A 20 -14.83 -10.40 -23.76
CA ALA A 20 -14.09 -10.23 -22.51
C ALA A 20 -12.72 -10.93 -22.57
N PHE A 21 -12.67 -12.17 -23.07
CA PHE A 21 -11.41 -12.90 -23.23
C PHE A 21 -10.46 -12.21 -24.23
N ALA A 22 -10.98 -11.71 -25.35
CA ALA A 22 -10.20 -10.96 -26.33
C ALA A 22 -9.67 -9.64 -25.73
N ALA A 23 -10.49 -8.91 -24.97
CA ALA A 23 -10.06 -7.68 -24.30
C ALA A 23 -8.91 -7.92 -23.31
N LEU A 24 -8.93 -9.06 -22.59
CA LEU A 24 -7.84 -9.47 -21.70
C LEU A 24 -6.56 -9.82 -22.48
N LYS A 25 -6.67 -10.54 -23.59
CA LYS A 25 -5.51 -10.98 -24.39
C LYS A 25 -4.87 -9.87 -25.22
N LEU A 26 -5.65 -8.89 -25.65
CA LEU A 26 -5.20 -7.74 -26.41
C LEU A 26 -4.74 -6.57 -25.52
N GLU A 27 -4.63 -6.80 -24.20
CA GLU A 27 -4.24 -5.77 -23.22
C GLU A 27 -5.10 -4.50 -23.32
N TRP A 28 -6.37 -4.65 -23.72
CA TRP A 28 -7.29 -3.53 -23.89
C TRP A 28 -7.72 -2.95 -22.54
N LEU A 29 -7.56 -3.73 -21.46
CA LEU A 29 -7.76 -3.26 -20.10
C LEU A 29 -6.57 -2.38 -19.68
N PRO A 30 -6.82 -1.19 -19.11
CA PRO A 30 -5.74 -0.36 -18.59
C PRO A 30 -5.00 -1.14 -17.50
N SER A 31 -3.71 -1.35 -17.71
CA SER A 31 -2.78 -1.98 -16.76
C SER A 31 -2.44 -1.07 -15.57
N GLY A 32 -3.00 0.13 -15.52
CA GLY A 32 -2.82 1.08 -14.43
C GLY A 32 -3.63 0.72 -13.19
N SER A 33 -2.93 0.32 -12.13
CA SER A 33 -3.45 0.42 -10.77
C SER A 33 -3.88 1.87 -10.51
N SER A 34 -5.08 2.08 -9.95
CA SER A 34 -5.46 3.42 -9.48
C SER A 34 -4.63 3.89 -8.27
N ASN A 35 -3.86 2.99 -7.65
CA ASN A 35 -3.00 3.26 -6.52
C ASN A 35 -1.56 3.51 -6.99
N HIS A 36 -0.85 4.38 -6.27
CA HIS A 36 0.56 4.66 -6.51
C HIS A 36 1.50 3.61 -5.90
N GLY A 37 1.07 2.97 -4.80
CA GLY A 37 1.78 1.82 -4.20
C GLY A 37 1.43 0.50 -4.88
N GLU A 38 2.32 -0.48 -4.69
CA GLU A 38 2.11 -1.85 -5.18
C GLU A 38 1.39 -2.69 -4.11
N LEU A 39 0.38 -3.46 -4.51
CA LEU A 39 -0.26 -4.41 -3.62
C LEU A 39 0.73 -5.54 -3.33
N LEU A 40 0.92 -5.89 -2.04
CA LEU A 40 1.75 -7.03 -1.69
C LEU A 40 1.15 -8.31 -2.30
N LYS A 41 2.00 -9.11 -2.95
CA LYS A 41 1.62 -10.40 -3.53
C LYS A 41 1.44 -11.49 -2.48
N THR A 42 2.17 -11.37 -1.37
CA THR A 42 2.15 -12.29 -0.25
C THR A 42 1.56 -11.59 0.95
N GLU A 43 0.65 -12.25 1.65
CA GLU A 43 0.07 -11.72 2.87
C GLU A 43 1.14 -11.63 3.96
N VAL A 44 1.36 -10.42 4.49
CA VAL A 44 2.26 -10.18 5.62
C VAL A 44 1.44 -9.55 6.73
N LYS A 45 1.42 -10.19 7.91
CA LYS A 45 0.77 -9.69 9.11
C LYS A 45 1.81 -9.39 10.17
N LEU A 46 1.77 -8.18 10.72
CA LEU A 46 2.73 -7.75 11.73
C LEU A 46 2.45 -8.43 13.08
N ALA A 47 3.50 -8.92 13.73
CA ALA A 47 3.44 -9.45 15.09
C ALA A 47 3.15 -8.32 16.09
N ASP A 48 2.55 -8.66 17.23
CA ASP A 48 2.30 -7.74 18.35
C ASP A 48 1.51 -6.46 18.00
N TRP A 49 0.71 -6.53 16.94
CA TRP A 49 -0.03 -5.39 16.40
C TRP A 49 -1.06 -4.79 17.37
N GLN A 50 -1.61 -5.58 18.27
CA GLN A 50 -2.66 -5.12 19.21
C GLN A 50 -2.10 -4.42 20.46
N GLN A 51 -0.78 -4.38 20.65
CA GLN A 51 -0.17 -3.80 21.86
C GLN A 51 -0.20 -2.26 21.92
N GLY A 52 -0.55 -1.58 20.82
CA GLY A 52 -0.79 -0.13 20.80
C GLY A 52 -2.03 0.12 19.97
N ASP A 53 -3.01 0.84 20.52
CA ASP A 53 -4.32 1.15 19.93
C ASP A 53 -4.15 1.73 18.52
N PRO A 54 -4.14 0.89 17.46
CA PRO A 54 -3.70 1.31 16.16
C PRO A 54 -4.84 2.03 15.47
N LYS A 55 -4.55 3.21 14.94
CA LYS A 55 -5.52 3.92 14.10
C LYS A 55 -5.83 3.12 12.84
N GLN A 56 -6.81 3.61 12.08
CA GLN A 56 -7.36 2.97 10.87
C GLN A 56 -6.28 2.53 9.88
N TRP A 57 -5.22 3.32 9.74
CA TRP A 57 -4.08 3.05 8.88
C TRP A 57 -2.79 3.44 9.58
N THR A 58 -1.71 2.72 9.29
CA THR A 58 -0.37 3.02 9.78
C THR A 58 0.62 3.06 8.63
N ILE A 59 1.50 4.07 8.64
CA ILE A 59 2.69 4.12 7.79
C ILE A 59 3.80 3.36 8.52
N ALA A 60 4.23 2.22 8.00
CA ALA A 60 5.30 1.42 8.58
C ALA A 60 6.59 1.55 7.75
N LEU A 61 7.72 1.76 8.41
CA LEU A 61 9.06 1.66 7.83
C LEU A 61 9.71 0.36 8.28
N ASN A 62 10.18 -0.47 7.35
CA ASN A 62 11.01 -1.62 7.72
C ASN A 62 12.47 -1.18 7.88
N TYR A 63 12.98 -1.26 9.10
CA TYR A 63 14.33 -0.82 9.49
C TYR A 63 15.06 -1.98 10.23
N PRO A 64 15.58 -2.96 9.48
CA PRO A 64 16.43 -3.99 10.07
C PRO A 64 17.84 -3.49 10.37
N ASP A 65 18.56 -4.25 11.20
CA ASP A 65 19.91 -3.90 11.72
C ASP A 65 20.96 -3.65 10.62
N ASP A 66 20.84 -4.30 9.47
CA ASP A 66 21.75 -4.19 8.34
C ASP A 66 21.46 -2.98 7.43
N CYS A 67 20.41 -2.22 7.74
CA CYS A 67 19.95 -1.10 6.96
C CYS A 67 20.39 0.23 7.56
N GLN A 68 21.48 0.81 7.05
CA GLN A 68 21.97 2.08 7.55
C GLN A 68 21.44 3.27 6.74
N SER A 69 22.13 3.64 5.65
CA SER A 69 21.92 4.94 4.98
C SER A 69 20.50 5.16 4.39
N ARG A 70 19.89 4.13 3.80
CA ARG A 70 18.51 4.24 3.25
C ARG A 70 17.47 4.38 4.36
N CYS A 71 17.61 3.61 5.43
CA CYS A 71 16.66 3.61 6.54
C CYS A 71 16.72 4.90 7.34
N GLU A 72 17.92 5.45 7.57
CA GLU A 72 18.10 6.76 8.22
C GLU A 72 17.41 7.88 7.41
N LYS A 73 17.61 7.90 6.08
CA LYS A 73 16.97 8.88 5.19
C LYS A 73 15.46 8.73 5.17
N GLN A 74 14.96 7.50 5.14
CA GLN A 74 13.51 7.25 5.13
C GLN A 74 12.87 7.56 6.48
N LEU A 75 13.54 7.23 7.59
CA LEU A 75 13.14 7.59 8.95
C LEU A 75 13.02 9.11 9.11
N ALA A 76 14.00 9.87 8.62
CA ALA A 76 13.95 11.34 8.61
C ALA A 76 12.80 11.88 7.74
N SER A 77 12.38 11.13 6.71
CA SER A 77 11.25 11.52 5.86
C SER A 77 9.88 11.24 6.51
N LEU A 78 9.80 10.33 7.50
CA LEU A 78 8.53 9.98 8.16
C LEU A 78 7.88 11.19 8.85
N GLU A 79 8.68 12.06 9.47
CA GLU A 79 8.16 13.27 10.11
C GLU A 79 7.51 14.20 9.07
N ASN A 80 8.18 14.42 7.94
CA ASN A 80 7.64 15.23 6.85
C ASN A 80 6.36 14.61 6.25
N LEU A 81 6.33 13.29 6.11
CA LEU A 81 5.12 12.56 5.67
C LEU A 81 3.98 12.75 6.66
N TYR A 82 4.25 12.57 7.95
CA TYR A 82 3.26 12.75 9.01
C TYR A 82 2.72 14.19 9.05
N VAL A 83 3.61 15.19 8.97
CA VAL A 83 3.21 16.61 8.86
C VAL A 83 2.34 16.85 7.62
N ALA A 84 2.72 16.30 6.46
CA ALA A 84 1.99 16.47 5.20
C ALA A 84 0.57 15.86 5.21
N LEU A 85 0.23 14.97 6.15
CA LEU A 85 -1.13 14.47 6.33
C LEU A 85 -2.10 15.56 6.84
N GLY A 86 -1.60 16.62 7.49
CA GLY A 86 -2.41 17.70 8.05
C GLY A 86 -3.53 17.16 8.95
N LYS A 87 -4.79 17.51 8.63
CA LYS A 87 -5.97 17.05 9.40
C LYS A 87 -6.14 15.53 9.49
N ASN A 88 -5.49 14.75 8.63
CA ASN A 88 -5.58 13.30 8.64
C ASN A 88 -4.61 12.64 9.65
N GLN A 89 -3.70 13.38 10.28
CA GLN A 89 -2.77 12.87 11.31
C GLN A 89 -3.49 12.15 12.46
N GLN A 90 -4.67 12.63 12.84
CA GLN A 90 -5.49 12.01 13.89
C GLN A 90 -6.03 10.63 13.51
N LYS A 91 -5.94 10.23 12.25
CA LYS A 91 -6.47 8.96 11.72
C LYS A 91 -5.40 7.99 11.25
N VAL A 92 -4.12 8.40 11.33
CA VAL A 92 -2.99 7.63 10.83
C VAL A 92 -1.91 7.55 11.90
N ASP A 93 -1.36 6.36 12.11
CA ASP A 93 -0.19 6.15 12.95
C ASP A 93 1.07 5.94 12.12
N VAL A 94 2.21 5.97 12.81
CA VAL A 94 3.52 5.69 12.22
C VAL A 94 4.22 4.64 13.08
N ALA A 95 4.75 3.63 12.42
CA ALA A 95 5.51 2.55 13.05
C ALA A 95 6.87 2.36 12.39
N VAL A 96 7.86 1.97 13.19
CA VAL A 96 9.19 1.58 12.73
C VAL A 96 9.38 0.12 13.14
N LEU A 97 9.57 -0.75 12.15
CA LEU A 97 9.81 -2.17 12.35
C LEU A 97 11.32 -2.38 12.49
N SER A 98 11.79 -2.55 13.72
CA SER A 98 13.21 -2.65 14.03
C SER A 98 13.41 -3.39 15.36
N ARG A 99 14.47 -4.20 15.44
CA ARG A 99 14.90 -4.78 16.73
C ARG A 99 15.51 -3.73 17.66
N GLN A 100 15.94 -2.59 17.12
CA GLN A 100 16.59 -1.55 17.90
C GLN A 100 15.58 -0.46 18.29
N GLN A 101 15.21 -0.46 19.57
CA GLN A 101 14.42 0.61 20.21
C GLN A 101 15.13 1.98 20.25
N LYS A 102 16.33 2.11 19.67
CA LYS A 102 17.22 3.29 19.78
C LYS A 102 17.01 4.33 18.67
N THR A 103 15.93 4.28 17.92
CA THR A 103 15.60 5.37 16.99
C THR A 103 14.85 6.45 17.76
N ALA A 104 15.40 7.68 17.79
CA ALA A 104 14.99 8.78 18.66
C ALA A 104 13.61 9.41 18.33
N ALA A 105 12.78 8.73 17.54
CA ALA A 105 11.49 9.23 17.13
C ALA A 105 10.39 8.67 18.05
N ASN A 106 9.37 9.47 18.37
CA ASN A 106 8.21 9.07 19.18
C ASN A 106 7.25 8.13 18.42
N TRP A 107 7.77 7.28 17.55
CA TRP A 107 7.01 6.34 16.74
C TRP A 107 6.82 5.02 17.47
N ARG A 108 5.80 4.27 17.07
CA ARG A 108 5.58 2.93 17.59
C ARG A 108 6.69 2.02 17.07
N HIS A 109 7.38 1.31 17.96
CA HIS A 109 8.36 0.29 17.59
C HIS A 109 7.69 -1.08 17.59
N LEU A 110 7.96 -1.84 16.53
CA LEU A 110 7.52 -3.23 16.36
C LEU A 110 8.72 -4.06 15.91
N GLU A 111 8.62 -5.37 16.05
CA GLU A 111 9.62 -6.28 15.50
C GLU A 111 9.77 -6.10 13.99
N GLU A 112 11.02 -6.16 13.52
CA GLU A 112 11.30 -6.17 12.08
C GLU A 112 10.65 -7.39 11.42
N ASN A 113 10.39 -7.29 10.11
CA ASN A 113 9.84 -8.40 9.35
C ASN A 113 10.75 -8.71 8.15
N ALA A 114 11.25 -9.95 8.10
CA ALA A 114 12.19 -10.40 7.06
C ALA A 114 11.56 -10.53 5.66
N ASP A 115 10.23 -10.63 5.57
CA ASP A 115 9.50 -10.66 4.30
C ASP A 115 9.36 -9.26 3.68
N LEU A 116 9.65 -8.22 4.46
CA LEU A 116 9.60 -6.83 4.03
C LEU A 116 10.99 -6.33 3.60
N GLN A 117 10.99 -5.46 2.59
CA GLN A 117 12.20 -4.86 2.07
C GLN A 117 12.67 -3.73 2.99
N ALA A 118 13.94 -3.78 3.35
CA ALA A 118 14.55 -2.78 4.23
C ALA A 118 14.60 -1.38 3.57
N GLY A 119 14.23 -0.36 4.35
CA GLY A 119 14.16 1.04 3.90
C GLY A 119 12.87 1.42 3.18
N ASP A 120 12.03 0.45 2.86
CA ASP A 120 10.77 0.68 2.16
C ASP A 120 9.65 1.07 3.14
N LEU A 121 8.65 1.77 2.61
CA LEU A 121 7.45 2.15 3.35
C LEU A 121 6.28 1.25 2.99
N TYR A 122 5.39 1.09 3.97
CA TYR A 122 4.24 0.23 3.89
C TYR A 122 3.00 0.91 4.47
N LEU A 123 1.83 0.62 3.89
CA LEU A 123 0.55 0.94 4.52
C LEU A 123 -0.03 -0.33 5.14
N VAL A 124 -0.28 -0.25 6.44
CA VAL A 124 -0.78 -1.33 7.27
C VAL A 124 -2.18 -0.96 7.74
N ASP A 125 -3.12 -1.90 7.66
CA ASP A 125 -4.49 -1.69 8.15
C ASP A 125 -4.58 -1.79 9.68
N HIS A 126 -5.76 -1.47 10.22
CA HIS A 126 -6.04 -1.58 11.66
C HIS A 126 -5.88 -2.99 12.25
N MET A 127 -5.85 -4.05 11.45
CA MET A 127 -5.65 -5.44 11.89
C MET A 127 -4.19 -5.90 11.82
N GLY A 128 -3.29 -5.05 11.31
CA GLY A 128 -1.86 -5.34 11.17
C GLY A 128 -1.50 -6.00 9.85
N LEU A 129 -2.43 -6.02 8.88
CA LEU A 129 -2.17 -6.52 7.53
C LEU A 129 -1.42 -5.47 6.71
N VAL A 130 -0.29 -5.86 6.14
CA VAL A 130 0.48 -5.02 5.22
C VAL A 130 -0.17 -5.08 3.84
N VAL A 131 -0.69 -3.94 3.37
CA VAL A 131 -1.50 -3.86 2.15
C VAL A 131 -0.70 -3.32 0.96
N LEU A 132 -0.14 -2.11 1.11
CA LEU A 132 0.56 -1.42 0.02
C LEU A 132 2.04 -1.24 0.34
N HIS A 133 2.87 -1.38 -0.68
CA HIS A 133 4.32 -1.24 -0.66
C HIS A 133 4.76 -0.02 -1.47
N TYR A 134 5.73 0.72 -0.93
CA TYR A 134 6.32 1.92 -1.51
C TYR A 134 7.85 1.81 -1.43
N PRO A 135 8.54 1.49 -2.54
CA PRO A 135 9.98 1.25 -2.53
C PRO A 135 10.79 2.51 -2.32
N TYR A 136 11.91 2.40 -1.60
CA TYR A 136 12.90 3.47 -1.50
C TYR A 136 13.64 3.67 -2.82
N LYS A 137 13.89 4.94 -3.18
CA LYS A 137 14.77 5.30 -4.29
C LYS A 137 15.91 6.19 -3.81
N ASN A 138 17.12 5.90 -4.31
CA ASN A 138 18.31 6.70 -3.99
C ASN A 138 18.23 8.11 -4.58
N GLU A 139 17.55 8.27 -5.72
CA GLU A 139 17.31 9.57 -6.31
C GLU A 139 16.25 10.34 -5.52
N PRO A 140 16.57 11.53 -4.96
CA PRO A 140 15.66 12.25 -4.08
C PRO A 140 14.33 12.61 -4.73
N GLU A 141 14.33 13.02 -6.01
CA GLU A 141 13.11 13.41 -6.70
C GLU A 141 12.18 12.21 -6.95
N GLU A 142 12.73 11.06 -7.35
CA GLU A 142 11.95 9.82 -7.46
C GLU A 142 11.36 9.39 -6.11
N ASN A 143 12.15 9.42 -5.04
CA ASN A 143 11.69 9.06 -3.71
C ASN A 143 10.57 9.99 -3.22
N ARG A 144 10.67 11.29 -3.51
CA ARG A 144 9.62 12.28 -3.21
C ARG A 144 8.34 12.00 -3.99
N LEU A 145 8.44 11.55 -5.24
CA LEU A 145 7.26 11.17 -6.03
C LEU A 145 6.56 9.94 -5.45
N ILE A 146 7.31 8.93 -5.00
CA ILE A 146 6.77 7.74 -4.33
C ILE A 146 6.07 8.13 -3.02
N GLN A 147 6.72 8.94 -2.19
CA GLN A 147 6.17 9.47 -0.95
C GLN A 147 4.88 10.29 -1.18
N LYS A 148 4.85 11.11 -2.23
CA LYS A 148 3.64 11.83 -2.66
C LYS A 148 2.53 10.87 -3.09
N GLY A 149 2.89 9.76 -3.76
CA GLY A 149 1.98 8.67 -4.09
C GLY A 149 1.34 8.04 -2.87
N LEU A 150 2.15 7.70 -1.86
CA LEU A 150 1.70 7.18 -0.56
C LEU A 150 0.66 8.10 0.08
N LEU A 151 0.94 9.40 0.16
CA LEU A 151 0.01 10.38 0.74
C LEU A 151 -1.33 10.44 -0.01
N LYS A 152 -1.31 10.32 -1.35
CA LYS A 152 -2.53 10.31 -2.17
C LYS A 152 -3.36 9.05 -1.93
N ASP A 153 -2.73 7.88 -1.92
CA ASP A 153 -3.39 6.61 -1.68
C ASP A 153 -4.00 6.56 -0.28
N LEU A 154 -3.24 6.97 0.74
CA LEU A 154 -3.70 7.03 2.12
C LEU A 154 -4.89 8.00 2.27
N LYS A 155 -4.85 9.17 1.64
CA LYS A 155 -5.99 10.11 1.63
C LYS A 155 -7.24 9.50 0.97
N LYS A 156 -7.06 8.74 -0.11
CA LYS A 156 -8.15 8.04 -0.81
C LYS A 156 -8.75 6.96 0.10
N LEU A 157 -7.93 6.13 0.73
CA LEU A 157 -8.35 5.08 1.68
C LEU A 157 -9.14 5.67 2.86
N LEU A 158 -8.65 6.75 3.47
CA LEU A 158 -9.32 7.43 4.59
C LEU A 158 -10.64 8.10 4.22
N ASN A 159 -10.84 8.44 2.94
CA ASN A 159 -12.10 9.01 2.46
C ASN A 159 -13.16 7.91 2.29
N TYR A 160 -12.79 6.77 1.71
CA TYR A 160 -13.73 5.65 1.51
C TYR A 160 -14.18 5.02 2.83
N ALA A 161 -13.28 4.92 3.81
CA ALA A 161 -13.61 4.42 5.15
C ALA A 161 -14.65 5.27 5.91
N ARG A 162 -14.99 6.49 5.44
CA ARG A 162 -16.09 7.29 6.01
C ARG A 162 -17.45 6.99 5.41
N SER A 163 -17.48 6.42 4.22
CA SER A 163 -18.70 6.19 3.43
C SER A 163 -19.21 4.75 3.55
N SER A 164 -18.54 3.92 4.36
CA SER A 164 -18.89 2.54 4.68
C SER A 164 -19.38 2.48 6.11
#